data_AF-A0A6J2YN03-F1
#
_entry.id   AF-A0A6J2YN03-F1
#
_cell.length_a   1.000
_cell.length_b   1.000
_cell.length_c   1.000
_cell.angle_alpha   90.00
_cell.angle_beta   90.00
_cell.angle_gamma   90.00
#
_symmetry.space_group_name_H-M   'P 1'
#
loop_
_entity.id
_entity.type
_entity.pdbx_description
1 polymer ?
#
loop_
_entity_poly.entity_id
_entity_poly.type
_entity_poly.pdbx_seq_one_letter_code
_entity_poly.pdbx_strand_id
1 'polypeptide(L)'
;MLARQIYRNVIRYFSRSPQYLKVYEGEGKTTLHIMNKDEELGLMINGYSQAGFRLNNNMTVLGPMIIFSRSVLAWNIDDITDVTEDSLCLFKILEPKIDIIVLGTGDKIDNHNFFKNLLVFSKKHRISFEILPTEAACPTFNFLNAEGRNVVGAMIPPQTFTYTEDDELTTKLRYQNLYENN
;
A
#
# COMPACT_ATOMS: atom_id res chain seq x y z
N MET A 1 14.77 34.38 13.78
CA MET A 1 13.84 34.09 14.90
C MET A 1 12.45 33.97 14.32
N LEU A 2 11.71 32.91 14.73
CA LEU A 2 10.31 32.58 14.39
C LEU A 2 10.12 32.17 12.91
N ALA A 3 10.04 30.89 12.55
CA ALA A 3 8.94 30.00 12.94
C ALA A 3 9.43 28.56 13.14
N ARG A 4 9.79 28.24 14.39
CA ARG A 4 9.71 26.89 14.95
C ARG A 4 8.50 26.88 15.86
N GLN A 5 7.32 26.56 15.35
CA GLN A 5 6.20 26.17 16.19
C GLN A 5 5.12 25.51 15.32
N ILE A 6 4.62 24.35 15.78
CA ILE A 6 3.38 23.67 15.35
C ILE A 6 3.60 22.81 14.08
N TYR A 7 3.83 21.50 14.17
CA TYR A 7 2.84 20.50 14.58
C TYR A 7 3.48 19.36 15.39
N ARG A 8 2.99 19.16 16.61
CA ARG A 8 3.24 17.99 17.47
C ARG A 8 1.96 17.15 17.53
N ASN A 9 2.15 15.84 17.75
CA ASN A 9 1.18 14.78 18.08
C ASN A 9 0.69 14.04 16.83
N VAL A 10 0.99 12.76 16.62
CA VAL A 10 0.82 11.63 17.56
C VAL A 10 2.03 10.68 17.53
N ILE A 11 2.79 10.64 18.63
CA ILE A 11 3.63 9.49 18.98
C ILE A 11 2.92 8.82 20.16
N ARG A 12 2.42 7.60 19.97
CA ARG A 12 2.07 6.71 21.09
C ARG A 12 2.80 5.39 20.90
N TYR A 13 3.78 5.20 21.76
CA TYR A 13 4.42 3.94 22.13
C TYR A 13 3.39 2.86 22.42
N PHE A 14 3.65 1.59 22.06
CA PHE A 14 3.41 0.49 22.99
C PHE A 14 4.33 -0.71 22.71
N SER A 15 4.85 -1.21 23.83
CA SER A 15 5.84 -2.26 24.05
C SER A 15 5.27 -3.66 23.86
N ARG A 16 6.10 -4.61 23.38
CA ARG A 16 6.25 -5.95 23.97
C ARG A 16 7.41 -6.74 23.33
N SER A 17 8.22 -7.36 24.19
CA SER A 17 9.14 -8.48 23.92
C SER A 17 8.87 -9.54 25.01
N PRO A 18 9.38 -10.78 24.92
CA PRO A 18 9.61 -11.67 23.78
C PRO A 18 9.01 -13.08 24.03
N GLN A 19 8.98 -13.98 23.04
CA GLN A 19 9.00 -15.43 23.31
C GLN A 19 9.72 -16.17 22.20
N TYR A 20 10.98 -16.52 22.48
CA TYR A 20 11.87 -17.26 21.61
C TYR A 20 11.57 -18.76 21.77
N LEU A 21 11.00 -19.39 20.75
CA LEU A 21 10.79 -20.83 20.74
C LEU A 21 12.10 -21.49 20.29
N LYS A 22 12.89 -22.04 21.23
CA LYS A 22 14.02 -22.93 20.91
C LYS A 22 13.45 -24.24 20.38
N VAL A 23 13.59 -24.51 19.08
CA VAL A 23 13.16 -25.76 18.45
C VAL A 23 14.38 -26.40 17.75
N TYR A 24 14.88 -27.47 18.39
CA TYR A 24 15.97 -28.38 18.00
C TYR A 24 17.43 -27.87 18.05
N GLU A 25 18.17 -28.34 19.05
CA GLU A 25 19.65 -28.40 19.05
C GLU A 25 20.05 -29.83 18.65
N GLY A 26 20.36 -30.04 17.37
CA GLY A 26 20.98 -31.26 16.86
C GLY A 26 22.16 -30.89 15.98
N GLU A 27 23.31 -31.51 16.21
CA GLU A 27 24.55 -31.19 15.49
C GLU A 27 24.42 -31.55 14.00
N GLY A 28 24.64 -30.57 13.12
CA GLY A 28 24.75 -30.79 11.67
C GLY A 28 23.65 -30.20 10.78
N LYS A 29 22.99 -29.08 11.15
CA LYS A 29 22.09 -28.37 10.22
C LYS A 29 22.32 -26.87 10.18
N THR A 30 22.24 -26.34 8.95
CA THR A 30 22.21 -24.93 8.58
C THR A 30 21.21 -24.18 9.45
N THR A 31 21.69 -23.19 10.21
CA THR A 31 20.85 -22.26 10.95
C THR A 31 20.01 -21.48 9.93
N LEU A 32 18.74 -21.86 9.81
CA LEU A 32 17.77 -21.10 9.03
C LEU A 32 17.46 -19.85 9.84
N HIS A 33 18.22 -18.79 9.60
CA HIS A 33 17.87 -17.46 10.07
C HIS A 33 16.61 -17.03 9.32
N ILE A 34 15.44 -17.42 9.84
CA ILE A 34 14.17 -16.83 9.44
C ILE A 34 14.16 -15.43 10.08
N MET A 35 14.94 -14.53 9.50
CA MET A 35 14.80 -13.10 9.74
C MET A 35 13.47 -12.72 9.11
N ASN A 36 12.58 -12.20 9.94
CA ASN A 36 11.31 -11.66 9.49
C ASN A 36 11.61 -10.46 8.57
N LYS A 37 11.66 -10.69 7.25
CA LYS A 37 11.92 -9.65 6.24
C LYS A 37 10.79 -8.62 6.17
N ASP A 38 9.65 -8.88 6.80
CA ASP A 38 8.47 -8.03 6.70
C ASP A 38 8.66 -6.63 7.29
N GLU A 39 9.57 -6.44 8.27
CA GLU A 39 9.93 -5.10 8.76
C GLU A 39 10.84 -4.33 7.78
N GLU A 40 11.62 -5.01 6.94
CA GLU A 40 12.46 -4.36 5.92
C GLU A 40 11.66 -3.96 4.67
N LEU A 41 10.59 -4.70 4.35
CA LEU A 41 9.81 -4.50 3.12
C LEU A 41 8.79 -3.35 3.22
N GLY A 42 8.54 -2.83 4.43
CA GLY A 42 7.64 -1.70 4.65
C GLY A 42 6.14 -2.05 4.63
N LEU A 43 5.29 -1.03 4.47
CA LEU A 43 3.84 -1.19 4.39
C LEU A 43 3.45 -1.85 3.07
N MET A 44 2.61 -2.87 3.15
CA MET A 44 2.01 -3.56 2.01
C MET A 44 0.50 -3.58 2.11
N ILE A 45 -0.16 -3.72 0.96
CA ILE A 45 -1.62 -3.87 0.86
C ILE A 45 -1.95 -5.36 0.85
N ASN A 46 -2.63 -5.83 1.89
CA ASN A 46 -3.07 -7.22 2.06
C ASN A 46 -4.48 -7.49 1.52
N GLY A 47 -5.22 -6.45 1.19
CA GLY A 47 -6.56 -6.57 0.64
C GLY A 47 -7.25 -5.23 0.52
N TYR A 48 -8.37 -5.24 -0.18
CA TYR A 48 -9.20 -4.07 -0.41
C TYR A 48 -10.68 -4.46 -0.38
N SER A 49 -11.52 -3.45 -0.30
CA SER A 49 -12.98 -3.52 -0.38
C SER A 49 -13.49 -2.21 -0.95
N GLN A 50 -14.80 -2.09 -1.18
CA GLN A 50 -15.42 -0.82 -1.57
C GLN A 50 -15.21 0.29 -0.52
N ALA A 51 -15.00 -0.07 0.75
CA ALA A 51 -14.78 0.89 1.83
C ALA A 51 -13.33 1.38 1.93
N GLY A 52 -12.35 0.68 1.33
CA GLY A 52 -10.93 1.00 1.52
C GLY A 52 -10.01 -0.21 1.53
N PHE A 53 -8.89 -0.09 2.21
CA PHE A 53 -7.73 -0.98 2.11
C PHE A 53 -7.31 -1.53 3.47
N ARG A 54 -6.80 -2.77 3.48
CA ARG A 54 -6.19 -3.41 4.65
C ARG A 54 -4.71 -3.61 4.39
N LEU A 55 -3.88 -3.21 5.35
CA LEU A 55 -2.43 -3.30 5.26
C LEU A 55 -1.87 -4.52 6.03
N ASN A 56 -0.60 -4.84 5.79
CA ASN A 56 0.12 -5.95 6.44
C ASN A 56 0.29 -5.82 7.95
N ASN A 57 0.19 -4.61 8.50
CA ASN A 57 0.26 -4.35 9.94
C ASN A 57 -1.12 -4.33 10.63
N ASN A 58 -2.12 -4.95 10.02
CA ASN A 58 -3.52 -4.99 10.47
C ASN A 58 -4.23 -3.62 10.52
N MET A 59 -3.63 -2.56 9.97
CA MET A 59 -4.30 -1.27 9.82
C MET A 59 -5.30 -1.31 8.66
N THR A 60 -6.45 -0.66 8.86
CA THR A 60 -7.44 -0.45 7.81
C THR A 60 -7.55 1.05 7.53
N VAL A 61 -7.45 1.41 6.25
CA VAL A 61 -7.59 2.77 5.75
C VAL A 61 -8.88 2.84 4.97
N LEU A 62 -9.74 3.79 5.31
CA LEU A 62 -11.03 3.97 4.66
C LEU A 62 -10.91 5.01 3.54
N GLY A 63 -11.54 4.73 2.40
CA GLY A 63 -11.54 5.59 1.22
C GLY A 63 -10.21 5.59 0.44
N PRO A 64 -10.05 6.56 -0.47
CA PRO A 64 -8.83 6.74 -1.24
C PRO A 64 -7.62 7.07 -0.37
N MET A 65 -6.46 6.56 -0.77
CA MET A 65 -5.24 6.68 0.02
C MET A 65 -3.98 6.79 -0.82
N ILE A 66 -2.97 7.46 -0.25
CA ILE A 66 -1.60 7.46 -0.75
C ILE A 66 -0.75 6.63 0.22
N ILE A 67 -0.11 5.59 -0.29
CA ILE A 67 0.80 4.71 0.46
C ILE A 67 2.24 4.87 0.01
N PHE A 68 3.12 4.95 0.99
CA PHE A 68 4.56 4.89 0.87
C PHE A 68 5.06 3.63 1.57
N SER A 69 6.33 3.29 1.37
CA SER A 69 6.96 2.16 2.05
C SER A 69 6.84 2.20 3.58
N ARG A 70 6.66 3.38 4.20
CA ARG A 70 6.66 3.53 5.67
C ARG A 70 5.49 4.33 6.24
N SER A 71 4.63 4.87 5.38
CA SER A 71 3.54 5.73 5.80
C SER A 71 2.37 5.62 4.86
N VAL A 72 1.20 6.03 5.35
CA VAL A 72 -0.02 6.15 4.56
C VAL A 72 -0.69 7.47 4.89
N LEU A 73 -1.31 8.07 3.89
CA LEU A 73 -2.07 9.31 3.99
C LEU A 73 -3.45 9.07 3.36
N ALA A 74 -4.48 9.66 3.96
CA ALA A 74 -5.78 9.76 3.29
C ALA A 74 -5.65 10.67 2.06
N TRP A 75 -6.25 10.27 0.95
CA TRP A 75 -6.23 11.05 -0.29
C TRP A 75 -7.58 11.73 -0.47
N ASN A 76 -7.58 13.06 -0.53
CA ASN A 76 -8.81 13.84 -0.61
C ASN A 76 -9.32 13.96 -2.06
N ILE A 77 -9.80 12.83 -2.58
CA ILE A 77 -10.52 12.70 -3.85
C ILE A 77 -11.67 11.71 -3.66
N ASP A 78 -12.72 11.81 -4.48
CA ASP A 78 -13.82 10.84 -4.45
C ASP A 78 -13.70 9.84 -5.61
N ASP A 79 -13.25 10.32 -6.77
CA ASP A 79 -13.09 9.52 -7.99
C ASP A 79 -11.83 9.90 -8.77
N ILE A 80 -11.48 9.08 -9.76
CA ILE A 80 -10.37 9.33 -10.69
C ILE A 80 -10.48 10.66 -11.44
N THR A 81 -11.70 11.14 -11.65
CA THR A 81 -11.95 12.42 -12.33
C THR A 81 -11.45 13.60 -11.52
N ASP A 82 -11.27 13.44 -10.21
CA ASP A 82 -10.70 14.44 -9.29
C ASP A 82 -9.17 14.40 -9.22
N VAL A 83 -8.54 13.49 -9.97
CA VAL A 83 -7.08 13.42 -10.07
C VAL A 83 -6.59 14.54 -10.98
N THR A 84 -6.08 15.59 -10.35
CA THR A 84 -5.65 16.85 -10.94
C THR A 84 -4.21 17.15 -10.54
N GLU A 85 -3.61 18.17 -11.15
CA GLU A 85 -2.26 18.61 -10.76
C GLU A 85 -2.17 19.02 -9.28
N ASP A 86 -3.28 19.49 -8.69
CA ASP A 86 -3.38 19.90 -7.29
C ASP A 86 -3.47 18.68 -6.36
N SER A 87 -4.27 17.66 -6.69
CA SER A 87 -4.33 16.44 -5.88
C SER A 87 -3.04 15.60 -5.96
N LEU A 88 -2.19 15.85 -6.95
CA LEU A 88 -0.84 15.27 -7.10
C LEU A 88 0.28 16.18 -6.56
N CYS A 89 -0.03 17.36 -6.00
CA CYS A 89 0.98 18.36 -5.64
C CYS A 89 1.98 17.85 -4.59
N LEU A 90 1.55 16.95 -3.70
CA LEU A 90 2.39 16.34 -2.68
C LEU A 90 3.63 15.67 -3.29
N PHE A 91 3.47 15.02 -4.44
CA PHE A 91 4.57 14.27 -5.08
C PHE A 91 5.69 15.16 -5.62
N LYS A 92 5.46 16.48 -5.71
CA LYS A 92 6.45 17.44 -6.21
C LYS A 92 7.50 17.84 -5.17
N ILE A 93 7.20 17.64 -3.88
CA ILE A 93 8.00 18.17 -2.77
C ILE A 93 8.64 17.06 -1.92
N LEU A 94 8.38 15.79 -2.24
CA LEU A 94 8.87 14.66 -1.47
C LEU A 94 10.34 14.35 -1.79
N GLU A 95 11.09 14.06 -0.74
CA GLU A 95 12.46 13.58 -0.79
C GLU A 95 12.57 12.23 -0.06
N PRO A 96 13.20 11.20 -0.64
CA PRO A 96 13.84 11.19 -1.97
C PRO A 96 12.83 11.31 -3.12
N LYS A 97 13.30 11.76 -4.29
CA LYS A 97 12.47 11.90 -5.48
C LYS A 97 11.82 10.56 -5.88
N ILE A 98 10.51 10.57 -6.07
CA ILE A 98 9.71 9.41 -6.47
C ILE A 98 10.10 8.93 -7.86
N ASP A 99 10.35 7.63 -8.01
CA ASP A 99 10.68 7.01 -9.29
C ASP A 99 9.42 6.65 -10.08
N ILE A 100 8.43 6.09 -9.38
CA ILE A 100 7.22 5.54 -9.96
C ILE A 100 6.02 5.71 -9.03
N ILE A 101 4.90 6.16 -9.59
CA ILE A 101 3.60 6.21 -8.92
C ILE A 101 2.73 5.11 -9.53
N VAL A 102 2.29 4.18 -8.70
CA VAL A 102 1.26 3.19 -9.06
C VAL A 102 -0.10 3.80 -8.72
N LEU A 103 -0.89 4.11 -9.74
CA LEU A 103 -2.22 4.68 -9.59
C LEU A 103 -3.28 3.58 -9.77
N GLY A 104 -3.89 3.19 -8.64
CA GLY A 104 -5.05 2.31 -8.59
C GLY A 104 -6.32 3.09 -8.85
N THR A 105 -6.97 2.83 -9.98
CA THR A 105 -8.10 3.61 -10.47
C THR A 105 -9.46 3.25 -9.85
N GLY A 106 -9.50 2.31 -8.93
CA GLY A 106 -10.72 1.62 -8.54
C GLY A 106 -11.06 0.59 -9.61
N ASP A 107 -12.13 0.84 -10.35
CA ASP A 107 -12.55 0.02 -11.48
C ASP A 107 -11.77 0.37 -12.77
N LYS A 108 -12.05 -0.36 -13.85
CA LYS A 108 -11.45 -0.07 -15.17
C LYS A 108 -11.96 1.26 -15.72
N ILE A 109 -11.06 2.02 -16.35
CA ILE A 109 -11.35 3.32 -16.92
C ILE A 109 -11.01 3.36 -18.40
N ASP A 110 -11.95 3.86 -19.21
CA ASP A 110 -11.79 4.13 -20.65
C ASP A 110 -11.82 5.64 -20.95
N ASN A 111 -11.07 6.44 -20.19
CA ASN A 111 -11.04 7.91 -20.34
C ASN A 111 -9.71 8.41 -20.90
N HIS A 112 -9.68 8.68 -22.20
CA HIS A 112 -8.49 9.14 -22.91
C HIS A 112 -7.96 10.50 -22.45
N ASN A 113 -8.83 11.43 -22.03
CA ASN A 113 -8.43 12.77 -21.60
C ASN A 113 -7.66 12.73 -20.28
N PHE A 114 -8.05 11.81 -19.39
CA PHE A 114 -7.38 11.59 -18.12
C PHE A 114 -5.90 11.20 -18.32
N PHE A 115 -5.63 10.21 -19.17
CA PHE A 115 -4.26 9.78 -19.49
C PHE A 115 -3.41 10.91 -20.07
N LYS A 116 -4.00 11.77 -20.92
CA LYS A 116 -3.28 12.91 -21.51
C LYS A 116 -2.80 13.90 -20.45
N ASN A 117 -3.63 14.21 -19.46
CA ASN A 117 -3.26 15.14 -18.37
C ASN A 117 -2.15 14.55 -17.50
N LEU A 118 -2.22 13.25 -17.18
CA LEU A 118 -1.16 12.56 -16.44
C LEU A 118 0.16 12.52 -17.20
N LEU A 119 0.15 12.32 -18.52
CA LEU A 119 1.37 12.33 -19.34
C LEU A 119 2.06 13.69 -19.32
N VAL A 120 1.31 14.80 -19.32
CA VAL A 120 1.86 16.15 -19.19
C VAL A 120 2.52 16.34 -17.83
N PHE A 121 1.84 15.94 -16.75
CA PHE A 121 2.38 15.99 -15.39
C PHE A 121 3.65 15.13 -15.25
N SER A 122 3.61 13.89 -15.75
CA SER A 122 4.71 12.93 -15.74
C SER A 122 5.97 13.52 -16.40
N LYS A 123 5.83 14.09 -17.60
CA LYS A 123 6.95 14.73 -18.31
C LYS A 123 7.51 15.94 -17.57
N LYS A 124 6.63 16.78 -17.02
CA LYS A 124 7.00 18.01 -16.29
C LYS A 124 7.80 17.69 -15.02
N HIS A 125 7.41 16.68 -14.26
CA HIS A 125 8.01 16.33 -12.97
C HIS A 125 9.01 15.16 -13.04
N ARG A 126 9.14 14.53 -14.23
CA ARG A 126 9.98 13.33 -14.46
C ARG A 126 9.64 12.21 -13.46
N ILE A 127 8.35 11.93 -13.32
CA ILE A 127 7.80 10.86 -12.48
C ILE A 127 7.05 9.89 -13.39
N SER A 128 7.39 8.61 -13.33
CA SER A 128 6.70 7.58 -14.10
C SER A 128 5.37 7.20 -13.45
N PHE A 129 4.35 6.91 -14.25
CA PHE A 129 3.06 6.43 -13.75
C PHE A 129 2.79 5.03 -14.29
N GLU A 130 2.32 4.16 -13.41
CA GLU A 130 1.75 2.86 -13.72
C GLU A 130 0.25 2.92 -13.35
N ILE A 131 -0.63 2.92 -14.34
CA ILE A 131 -2.07 3.15 -14.14
C ILE A 131 -2.80 1.84 -14.36
N LEU A 132 -3.42 1.32 -13.29
CA LEU A 132 -4.01 -0.01 -13.26
C LEU A 132 -5.34 0.03 -12.48
N PRO A 133 -6.29 -0.88 -12.78
CA PRO A 133 -7.39 -1.17 -11.87
C PRO A 133 -6.84 -1.55 -10.48
N THR A 134 -7.58 -1.23 -9.42
CA THR A 134 -7.07 -1.38 -8.05
C THR A 134 -6.68 -2.82 -7.71
N GLU A 135 -7.37 -3.81 -8.27
CA GLU A 135 -7.03 -5.23 -8.16
C GLU A 135 -5.59 -5.54 -8.63
N ALA A 136 -5.16 -4.95 -9.75
CA ALA A 136 -3.81 -5.13 -10.30
C ALA A 136 -2.80 -4.11 -9.74
N ALA A 137 -3.27 -2.95 -9.27
CA ALA A 137 -2.41 -1.91 -8.71
C ALA A 137 -1.83 -2.32 -7.34
N CYS A 138 -2.63 -2.94 -6.47
CA CYS A 138 -2.20 -3.38 -5.14
C CYS A 138 -0.98 -4.33 -5.19
N PRO A 139 -1.00 -5.46 -5.93
CA PRO A 139 0.16 -6.34 -6.02
C PRO A 139 1.34 -5.69 -6.73
N THR A 140 1.10 -4.84 -7.74
CA THR A 140 2.16 -4.08 -8.43
C THR A 140 2.90 -3.14 -7.47
N PHE A 141 2.17 -2.40 -6.63
CA PHE A 141 2.76 -1.57 -5.59
C PHE A 141 3.59 -2.42 -4.62
N ASN A 142 3.01 -3.52 -4.10
CA ASN A 142 3.70 -4.40 -3.16
C ASN A 142 5.01 -4.95 -3.73
N PHE A 143 4.99 -5.38 -5.01
CA PHE A 143 6.16 -5.89 -5.71
C PHE A 143 7.26 -4.82 -5.83
N LEU A 144 6.93 -3.64 -6.37
CA LEU A 144 7.90 -2.55 -6.53
C LEU A 144 8.44 -2.04 -5.19
N ASN A 145 7.59 -2.06 -4.16
CA ASN A 145 7.97 -1.66 -2.81
C ASN A 145 8.93 -2.70 -2.19
N ALA A 146 8.65 -3.99 -2.39
CA ALA A 146 9.52 -5.09 -1.96
C ALA A 146 10.88 -5.10 -2.68
N GLU A 147 10.95 -4.62 -3.93
CA GLU A 147 12.21 -4.40 -4.65
C GLU A 147 13.05 -3.24 -4.07
N GLY A 148 12.50 -2.45 -3.13
CA GLY A 148 13.18 -1.30 -2.55
C GLY A 148 13.22 -0.08 -3.47
N ARG A 149 12.37 -0.02 -4.50
CA ARG A 149 12.23 1.17 -5.34
C ARG A 149 11.52 2.28 -4.58
N ASN A 150 11.80 3.54 -4.93
CA ASN A 150 11.04 4.66 -4.36
C ASN A 150 9.68 4.80 -5.07
N VAL A 151 8.78 3.88 -4.73
CA VAL A 151 7.43 3.77 -5.27
C VAL A 151 6.41 4.40 -4.32
N VAL A 152 5.39 5.01 -4.91
CA VAL A 152 4.22 5.49 -4.20
C VAL A 152 2.98 4.84 -4.79
N GLY A 153 2.10 4.31 -3.95
CA GLY A 153 0.78 3.87 -4.35
C GLY A 153 -0.23 5.00 -4.14
N ALA A 154 -0.98 5.38 -5.17
CA ALA A 154 -2.15 6.24 -5.06
C ALA A 154 -3.37 5.38 -5.40
N MET A 155 -4.18 5.03 -4.42
CA MET A 155 -5.17 3.96 -4.54
C MET A 155 -6.58 4.48 -4.28
N ILE A 156 -7.47 4.22 -5.23
CA ILE A 156 -8.91 4.46 -5.10
C ILE A 156 -9.59 3.10 -4.86
N PRO A 157 -10.45 2.95 -3.85
CA PRO A 157 -11.20 1.71 -3.65
C PRO A 157 -12.09 1.43 -4.88
N PRO A 158 -12.20 0.18 -5.34
CA PRO A 158 -13.11 -0.13 -6.44
C PRO A 158 -14.56 0.08 -6.00
N GLN A 159 -15.42 0.55 -6.90
CA GLN A 159 -16.85 0.67 -6.63
C GLN A 159 -17.55 -0.67 -6.80
N THR A 160 -17.00 -1.55 -7.65
CA THR A 160 -17.51 -2.90 -7.86
C THR A 160 -16.56 -3.96 -7.29
N PHE A 161 -17.10 -4.95 -6.58
CA PHE A 161 -16.32 -6.08 -6.10
C PHE A 161 -16.78 -7.34 -6.86
N THR A 162 -15.90 -7.89 -7.68
CA THR A 162 -16.16 -9.16 -8.37
C THR A 162 -15.45 -10.26 -7.60
N TYR A 163 -16.19 -11.23 -7.07
CA TYR A 163 -15.61 -12.38 -6.38
C TYR A 163 -14.97 -13.31 -7.40
N THR A 164 -13.71 -13.67 -7.19
CA THR A 164 -13.08 -14.78 -7.92
C THR A 164 -13.26 -16.09 -7.15
N GLU A 165 -13.19 -17.22 -7.84
CA GLU A 165 -13.28 -18.55 -7.20
C GLU A 165 -12.18 -18.76 -6.15
N ASP A 166 -11.00 -18.16 -6.36
CA ASP A 166 -9.88 -18.17 -5.43
C ASP A 166 -10.18 -17.40 -4.13
N ASP A 167 -10.93 -16.28 -4.22
CA ASP A 167 -11.37 -15.51 -3.05
C ASP A 167 -12.34 -16.32 -2.18
N GLU A 168 -13.25 -17.07 -2.82
CA GLU A 168 -14.17 -17.96 -2.10
C GLU A 168 -13.42 -19.08 -1.38
N LEU A 169 -12.48 -19.73 -2.06
CA LEU A 169 -11.63 -20.79 -1.52
C LEU A 169 -10.84 -20.29 -0.31
N THR A 170 -10.18 -19.14 -0.45
CA THR A 170 -9.40 -18.52 0.63
C THR A 170 -10.28 -18.18 1.84
N THR A 171 -11.48 -17.68 1.58
CA THR A 171 -12.46 -17.38 2.63
C THR A 171 -12.91 -18.64 3.36
N LYS A 172 -13.27 -19.71 2.62
CA LYS A 172 -13.68 -21.01 3.18
C LYS A 172 -12.58 -21.63 4.04
N LEU A 173 -11.33 -21.62 3.56
CA LEU A 173 -10.16 -22.11 4.30
C LEU A 173 -9.92 -21.31 5.58
N ARG A 174 -10.08 -19.98 5.52
CA ARG A 174 -9.94 -19.13 6.71
C ARG A 174 -11.01 -19.45 7.75
N TYR A 175 -12.25 -19.69 7.34
CA TYR A 175 -13.31 -20.10 8.25
C TYR A 175 -13.02 -21.48 8.87
N GLN A 176 -12.60 -22.47 8.10
CA GLN A 176 -12.22 -23.78 8.65
C GLN A 176 -11.13 -23.68 9.71
N ASN A 177 -10.07 -22.93 9.45
CA ASN A 177 -8.97 -22.73 10.41
C ASN A 177 -9.41 -22.03 11.71
N LEU A 178 -10.47 -21.21 11.69
CA LEU A 178 -11.03 -20.59 12.90
C LEU A 178 -11.79 -21.60 13.76
N TYR A 179 -12.40 -22.61 13.16
CA TYR A 179 -13.13 -23.66 13.88
C TYR A 179 -12.21 -24.81 14.34
N GLU A 180 -11.13 -25.08 13.62
CA GLU A 180 -10.18 -26.15 13.96
C GLU A 180 -9.17 -25.76 15.06
N ASN A 181 -8.96 -24.46 15.32
CA ASN A 181 -8.07 -23.96 16.38
C ASN A 181 -8.79 -23.59 17.69
N ASN A 182 -10.02 -24.08 17.90
CA ASN A 182 -10.76 -24.02 19.16
C ASN A 182 -10.99 -25.43 19.71
#